data_AF-A0A0B8SZU1-F1
#
_entry.id   AF-A0A0B8SZU1-F1
#
_cell.length_a   1.000
_cell.length_b   1.000
_cell.length_c   1.000
_cell.angle_alpha   90.00
_cell.angle_beta   90.00
_cell.angle_gamma   90.00
#
_symmetry.space_group_name_H-M   'P 1'
#
loop_
_entity.id
_entity.type
_entity.pdbx_description
1 polymer ?
#
loop_
_entity_poly.entity_id
_entity_poly.type
_entity_poly.pdbx_seq_one_letter_code
_entity_poly.pdbx_strand_id
1 'polypeptide(L)'
;MMEYKTAEAFEEVSDAFVDIIKNLDEEVLNTKPADGGWSPGQIGDHIRKSYASVDTMNGNSRETEREPDARIPEIKSTFLNFDIKMESPEGVLPTEKRIDKEKLLGALELRIRQSIDVIDNHDLTHTCTDYEIPEYGAFTRLEWLWFNIYHTQRHLKQLQDTVKALRKAD
;
A
#
# COMPACT_ATOMS: atom_id res chain seq x y z
N MET A 1 18.52 -6.02 -16.72
CA MET A 1 17.28 -6.45 -16.06
C MET A 1 17.57 -6.51 -14.57
N MET A 2 16.91 -5.65 -13.80
CA MET A 2 16.97 -5.73 -12.34
C MET A 2 16.16 -6.98 -11.95
N GLU A 3 16.81 -7.97 -11.34
CA GLU A 3 16.10 -9.12 -10.76
C GLU A 3 15.32 -8.62 -9.55
N TYR A 4 14.09 -8.15 -9.78
CA TYR A 4 13.22 -7.75 -8.70
C TYR A 4 12.75 -9.01 -7.98
N LYS A 5 13.15 -9.16 -6.72
CA LYS A 5 12.55 -10.11 -5.79
C LYS A 5 11.20 -9.58 -5.28
N THR A 6 10.27 -9.36 -6.22
CA THR A 6 9.01 -8.64 -5.94
C THR A 6 8.17 -9.31 -4.86
N ALA A 7 8.11 -10.65 -4.85
CA ALA A 7 7.44 -11.41 -3.79
C ALA A 7 8.04 -11.12 -2.42
N GLU A 8 9.35 -11.37 -2.24
CA GLU A 8 10.08 -11.16 -0.98
C GLU A 8 9.90 -9.71 -0.48
N ALA A 9 10.04 -8.73 -1.36
CA ALA A 9 9.89 -7.31 -0.99
C ALA A 9 8.45 -6.94 -0.59
N PHE A 10 7.44 -7.52 -1.26
CA PHE A 10 6.04 -7.27 -0.93
C PHE A 10 5.63 -7.97 0.37
N GLU A 11 6.04 -9.22 0.56
CA GLU A 11 5.82 -9.97 1.80
C GLU A 11 6.45 -9.24 2.98
N GLU A 12 7.75 -8.91 2.92
CA GLU A 12 8.48 -8.25 4.00
C GLU A 12 7.80 -6.95 4.47
N VAL A 13 7.44 -6.07 3.53
CA VAL A 13 6.81 -4.79 3.90
C VAL A 13 5.38 -5.00 4.41
N SER A 14 4.63 -5.94 3.83
CA SER A 14 3.25 -6.19 4.22
C SER A 14 3.15 -6.86 5.59
N ASP A 15 4.04 -7.80 5.89
CA ASP A 15 4.13 -8.49 7.17
C ASP A 15 4.52 -7.51 8.28
N ALA A 16 5.55 -6.69 8.03
CA ALA A 16 5.95 -5.65 8.99
C ALA A 16 4.81 -4.66 9.29
N PHE A 17 3.99 -4.32 8.30
CA PHE A 17 2.83 -3.45 8.48
C PHE A 17 1.71 -4.14 9.28
N VAL A 18 1.34 -5.36 8.90
CA VAL A 18 0.29 -6.15 9.56
C VAL A 18 0.68 -6.47 11.00
N ASP A 19 1.93 -6.82 11.26
CA ASP A 19 2.44 -7.13 12.60
C ASP A 19 2.27 -5.97 13.56
N ILE A 20 2.50 -4.72 13.12
CA ILE A 20 2.24 -3.56 13.98
C ILE A 20 0.75 -3.47 14.32
N ILE A 21 -0.14 -3.53 13.31
CA ILE A 21 -1.59 -3.41 13.53
C ILE A 21 -2.10 -4.53 14.46
N LYS A 22 -1.63 -5.77 14.24
CA LYS A 22 -2.02 -6.95 15.03
C LYS A 22 -1.70 -6.79 16.52
N ASN A 23 -0.56 -6.19 16.83
CA ASN A 23 -0.07 -5.98 18.19
C ASN A 23 -0.65 -4.72 18.88
N LEU A 24 -1.54 -3.96 18.24
CA LEU A 24 -2.25 -2.85 18.86
C LEU A 24 -3.55 -3.33 19.51
N ASP A 25 -3.89 -2.73 20.66
CA ASP A 25 -5.24 -2.79 21.20
C ASP A 25 -6.18 -1.93 20.37
N GLU A 26 -7.47 -2.31 20.31
CA GLU A 26 -8.44 -1.63 19.44
C GLU A 26 -8.65 -0.15 19.79
N GLU A 27 -8.51 0.22 21.06
CA GLU A 27 -8.58 1.64 21.46
C GLU A 27 -7.40 2.44 20.87
N VAL A 28 -6.18 1.92 20.98
CA VAL A 28 -4.99 2.58 20.39
C VAL A 28 -5.11 2.62 18.86
N LEU A 29 -5.61 1.55 18.25
CA LEU A 29 -5.89 1.49 16.81
C LEU A 29 -6.80 2.65 16.35
N ASN A 30 -7.77 3.03 17.16
CA ASN A 30 -8.75 4.06 16.84
C ASN A 30 -8.41 5.46 17.39
N THR A 31 -7.32 5.59 18.15
CA THR A 31 -6.90 6.88 18.72
C THR A 31 -6.13 7.71 17.69
N LYS A 32 -6.58 8.94 17.45
CA LYS A 32 -5.85 9.89 16.60
C LYS A 32 -4.69 10.53 17.38
N PRO A 33 -3.53 10.76 16.75
CA PRO A 33 -2.46 11.56 17.35
C PRO A 33 -2.91 13.00 17.61
N ALA A 34 -2.22 13.68 18.53
CA ALA A 34 -2.56 15.03 18.98
C ALA A 34 -2.46 16.11 17.87
N ASP A 35 -1.70 15.85 16.82
CA ASP A 35 -1.58 16.72 15.65
C ASP A 35 -2.77 16.59 14.67
N GLY A 36 -3.75 15.73 14.99
CA GLY A 36 -4.95 15.52 14.17
C GLY A 36 -4.73 14.60 12.96
N GLY A 37 -3.56 13.97 12.85
CA GLY A 37 -3.28 12.99 11.81
C GLY A 37 -4.15 11.72 11.88
N TRP A 38 -3.91 10.79 10.97
CA TRP A 38 -4.62 9.52 10.93
C TRP A 38 -4.25 8.63 12.12
N SER A 39 -5.26 7.96 12.69
CA SER A 39 -5.03 6.88 13.66
C SER A 39 -4.34 5.68 12.99
N PRO A 40 -3.73 4.77 13.77
CA PRO A 40 -3.16 3.53 13.23
C PRO A 40 -4.16 2.73 12.36
N GLY A 41 -5.42 2.65 12.80
CA GLY A 41 -6.49 2.00 12.05
C GLY A 41 -6.78 2.70 10.73
N GLN A 42 -6.81 4.04 10.72
CA GLN A 42 -7.03 4.80 9.48
C GLN A 42 -5.90 4.61 8.48
N ILE A 43 -4.65 4.56 8.94
CA ILE A 43 -3.51 4.22 8.07
C ILE A 43 -3.69 2.81 7.49
N GLY A 44 -4.14 1.84 8.29
CA GLY A 44 -4.47 0.50 7.82
C GLY A 44 -5.62 0.45 6.81
N ASP A 45 -6.73 1.16 7.03
CA ASP A 45 -7.86 1.22 6.09
C ASP A 45 -7.44 1.87 4.76
N HIS A 46 -6.58 2.89 4.81
CA HIS A 46 -6.01 3.51 3.62
C HIS A 46 -5.19 2.51 2.79
N ILE A 47 -4.26 1.78 3.43
CA ILE A 47 -3.47 0.74 2.74
C ILE A 47 -4.35 -0.36 2.17
N ARG A 48 -5.35 -0.84 2.94
CA ARG A 48 -6.32 -1.83 2.48
C ARG A 48 -7.08 -1.35 1.23
N LYS A 49 -7.46 -0.07 1.16
CA LYS A 49 -8.11 0.53 -0.02
C LYS A 49 -7.15 0.64 -1.19
N SER A 50 -5.92 1.07 -0.95
CA SER A 50 -4.88 1.16 -1.98
C SER A 50 -4.57 -0.22 -2.61
N TYR A 51 -4.54 -1.29 -1.82
CA TYR A 51 -4.35 -2.65 -2.34
C TYR A 51 -5.53 -3.17 -3.17
N ALA A 52 -6.64 -2.43 -3.29
CA ALA A 52 -7.65 -2.73 -4.31
C ALA A 52 -7.10 -2.57 -5.75
N SER A 53 -5.89 -2.02 -5.93
CA SER A 53 -5.14 -2.09 -7.19
C SER A 53 -4.96 -3.53 -7.71
N VAL A 54 -5.09 -4.54 -6.85
CA VAL A 54 -5.14 -5.95 -7.26
C VAL A 54 -6.29 -6.27 -8.21
N ASP A 55 -7.40 -5.53 -8.14
CA ASP A 55 -8.52 -5.68 -9.05
C ASP A 55 -8.10 -5.23 -10.48
N THR A 56 -7.31 -4.15 -10.59
CA THR A 56 -6.68 -3.71 -11.84
C THR A 56 -5.63 -4.69 -12.36
N MET A 57 -4.83 -5.28 -11.46
CA MET A 57 -3.82 -6.26 -11.84
C MET A 57 -4.43 -7.57 -12.36
N ASN A 58 -5.58 -8.00 -11.84
CA ASN A 58 -6.31 -9.16 -12.34
C ASN A 58 -7.14 -8.85 -13.60
N GLY A 59 -7.34 -7.58 -13.91
CA GLY A 59 -8.16 -7.11 -15.02
C GLY A 59 -7.51 -7.24 -16.41
N ASN A 60 -8.03 -6.48 -17.36
CA ASN A 60 -7.52 -6.47 -18.73
C ASN A 60 -6.07 -5.96 -18.78
N SER A 61 -5.31 -6.57 -19.68
CA SER A 61 -3.92 -6.19 -19.90
C SER A 61 -3.49 -6.42 -21.34
N ARG A 62 -2.41 -5.78 -21.73
CA ARG A 62 -1.77 -5.92 -23.03
C ARG A 62 -0.25 -6.06 -22.88
N GLU A 63 0.39 -6.55 -23.94
CA GLU A 63 1.84 -6.53 -24.03
C GLU A 63 2.37 -5.10 -23.92
N THR A 64 3.47 -4.92 -23.18
CA THR A 64 4.04 -3.60 -22.90
C THR A 64 5.03 -3.20 -24.00
N GLU A 65 4.92 -1.96 -24.49
CA GLU A 65 5.75 -1.41 -25.57
C GLU A 65 7.02 -0.69 -25.07
N ARG A 66 7.31 -0.81 -23.78
CA ARG A 66 8.41 -0.16 -23.05
C ARG A 66 9.01 -1.14 -22.05
N GLU A 67 10.11 -0.74 -21.42
CA GLU A 67 10.64 -1.50 -20.29
C GLU A 67 9.56 -1.63 -19.20
N PRO A 68 9.25 -2.86 -18.73
CA PRO A 68 8.16 -3.08 -17.78
C PRO A 68 8.32 -2.39 -16.43
N ASP A 69 9.56 -2.01 -16.08
CA ASP A 69 9.94 -1.37 -14.83
C ASP A 69 10.20 0.15 -14.97
N ALA A 70 9.94 0.74 -16.14
CA ALA A 70 10.33 2.11 -16.46
C ALA A 70 9.83 3.16 -15.46
N ARG A 71 8.68 2.94 -14.79
CA ARG A 71 8.12 3.86 -13.79
C ARG A 71 8.59 3.59 -12.36
N ILE A 72 9.20 2.44 -12.08
CA ILE A 72 9.65 2.08 -10.72
C ILE A 72 10.59 3.13 -10.11
N PRO A 73 11.59 3.69 -10.83
CA PRO A 73 12.44 4.74 -10.28
C PRO A 73 11.67 6.01 -9.87
N GLU A 74 10.70 6.42 -10.68
CA GLU A 74 9.85 7.58 -10.42
C GLU A 74 8.97 7.35 -9.20
N ILE A 75 8.26 6.21 -9.16
CA ILE A 75 7.44 5.76 -8.03
C ILE A 75 8.28 5.76 -6.74
N LYS A 76 9.49 5.17 -6.79
CA LYS A 76 10.41 5.15 -5.63
C LYS A 76 10.76 6.55 -5.16
N SER A 77 11.14 7.44 -6.09
CA SER A 77 11.56 8.80 -5.76
C SER A 77 10.45 9.60 -5.07
N THR A 78 9.21 9.44 -5.54
CA THR A 78 8.01 10.01 -4.94
C THR A 78 7.78 9.38 -3.56
N PHE A 79 7.68 8.05 -3.50
CA PHE A 79 7.25 7.40 -2.29
C PHE A 79 8.33 7.25 -1.20
N LEU A 80 9.61 7.48 -1.48
CA LEU A 80 10.65 7.46 -0.45
C LEU A 80 11.19 8.85 -0.12
N ASN A 81 10.63 9.90 -0.72
CA ASN A 81 10.87 11.27 -0.31
C ASN A 81 9.88 11.70 0.80
N PHE A 82 10.33 11.70 2.04
CA PHE A 82 9.51 12.07 3.20
C PHE A 82 9.39 13.57 3.44
N ASP A 83 10.08 14.40 2.64
CA ASP A 83 10.03 15.86 2.74
C ASP A 83 8.86 16.46 1.95
N ILE A 84 8.27 15.70 1.02
CA ILE A 84 7.11 16.14 0.25
C ILE A 84 5.80 15.75 0.96
N LYS A 85 4.84 16.68 0.92
CA LYS A 85 3.47 16.43 1.37
C LYS A 85 2.63 15.97 0.18
N MET A 86 1.84 14.92 0.38
CA MET A 86 0.94 14.36 -0.62
C MET A 86 -0.48 14.42 -0.09
N GLU A 87 -1.42 14.76 -0.96
CA GLU A 87 -2.84 14.60 -0.67
C GLU A 87 -3.29 13.23 -1.22
N SER A 88 -3.94 12.45 -0.36
CA SER A 88 -4.50 11.16 -0.76
C SER A 88 -5.70 11.39 -1.69
N PRO A 89 -5.83 10.65 -2.80
CA PRO A 89 -7.04 10.68 -3.62
C PRO A 89 -8.29 10.31 -2.81
N GLU A 90 -9.43 10.91 -3.13
CA GLU A 90 -10.70 10.71 -2.39
C GLU A 90 -11.10 9.24 -2.29
N GLY A 91 -10.91 8.47 -3.36
CA GLY A 91 -11.29 7.05 -3.43
C GLY A 91 -10.55 6.13 -2.45
N VAL A 92 -9.40 6.57 -1.93
CA VAL A 92 -8.60 5.80 -0.97
C VAL A 92 -8.49 6.47 0.40
N LEU A 93 -9.19 7.59 0.64
CA LEU A 93 -9.25 8.20 1.97
C LEU A 93 -9.81 7.20 3.00
N PRO A 94 -9.22 7.09 4.20
CA PRO A 94 -9.71 6.18 5.21
C PRO A 94 -11.06 6.62 5.79
N THR A 95 -11.78 5.69 6.38
CA THR A 95 -13.04 5.98 7.07
C THR A 95 -12.80 6.82 8.34
N GLU A 96 -13.71 7.72 8.66
CA GLU A 96 -13.78 8.43 9.96
C GLU A 96 -14.55 7.64 11.02
N LYS A 97 -15.22 6.54 10.62
CA LYS A 97 -15.88 5.62 11.56
C LYS A 97 -14.85 4.82 12.34
N ARG A 98 -15.23 4.38 13.55
CA ARG A 98 -14.47 3.42 14.33
C ARG A 98 -14.20 2.15 13.51
N ILE A 99 -12.96 1.69 13.56
CA ILE A 99 -12.44 0.54 12.83
C ILE A 99 -12.40 -0.66 13.77
N ASP A 100 -13.00 -1.75 13.31
CA ASP A 100 -12.95 -3.07 13.91
C ASP A 100 -11.63 -3.74 13.53
N LYS A 101 -10.82 -4.12 14.53
CA LYS A 101 -9.45 -4.60 14.29
C LYS A 101 -9.42 -5.88 13.47
N GLU A 102 -10.25 -6.85 13.82
CA GLU A 102 -10.26 -8.17 13.17
C GLU A 102 -10.74 -8.07 11.72
N LYS A 103 -11.75 -7.24 11.45
CA LYS A 103 -12.20 -6.98 10.06
C LYS A 103 -11.13 -6.29 9.23
N LEU A 104 -10.40 -5.34 9.81
CA LEU A 104 -9.29 -4.67 9.11
C LEU A 104 -8.18 -5.67 8.77
N LEU A 105 -7.75 -6.47 9.73
CA LEU A 105 -6.70 -7.49 9.54
C LEU A 105 -7.09 -8.51 8.48
N GLY A 106 -8.28 -9.12 8.59
CA GLY A 106 -8.74 -10.11 7.62
C GLY A 106 -8.87 -9.54 6.20
N ALA A 107 -9.23 -8.26 6.07
CA ALA A 107 -9.31 -7.60 4.77
C ALA A 107 -7.92 -7.23 4.20
N LEU A 108 -6.95 -6.86 5.03
CA LEU A 108 -5.56 -6.66 4.63
C LEU A 108 -4.95 -7.99 4.15
N GLU A 109 -5.08 -9.05 4.94
CA GLU A 109 -4.59 -10.40 4.60
C GLU A 109 -5.19 -10.92 3.29
N LEU A 110 -6.48 -10.66 3.05
CA LEU A 110 -7.12 -11.00 1.77
C LEU A 110 -6.45 -10.28 0.60
N ARG A 111 -6.25 -8.95 0.70
CA ARG A 111 -5.62 -8.15 -0.35
C ARG A 111 -4.15 -8.54 -0.59
N ILE A 112 -3.42 -8.87 0.47
CA ILE A 112 -2.04 -9.36 0.40
C ILE A 112 -2.00 -10.68 -0.38
N ARG A 113 -2.83 -11.67 0.00
CA ARG A 113 -2.91 -12.95 -0.72
C ARG A 113 -3.26 -12.77 -2.19
N GLN A 114 -4.21 -11.90 -2.52
CA GLN A 114 -4.56 -11.62 -3.91
C GLN A 114 -3.39 -11.02 -4.69
N SER A 115 -2.56 -10.20 -4.04
CA SER A 115 -1.37 -9.60 -4.68
C SER A 115 -0.26 -10.64 -4.90
N ILE A 116 -0.07 -11.57 -3.96
CA ILE A 116 0.82 -12.72 -4.13
C ILE A 116 0.33 -13.64 -5.26
N ASP A 117 -0.97 -13.88 -5.34
CA ASP A 117 -1.57 -14.66 -6.44
C ASP A 117 -1.28 -14.02 -7.81
N VAL A 118 -1.32 -12.68 -7.90
CA VAL A 118 -0.88 -11.96 -9.11
C VAL A 118 0.60 -12.20 -9.40
N ILE A 119 1.47 -12.16 -8.39
CA ILE A 119 2.91 -12.39 -8.54
C ILE A 119 3.19 -13.81 -9.09
N ASP A 120 2.47 -14.81 -8.59
CA ASP A 120 2.73 -16.21 -8.91
C ASP A 120 2.10 -16.64 -10.24
N ASN A 121 0.95 -16.07 -10.61
CA ASN A 121 0.10 -16.60 -11.68
C ASN A 121 -0.07 -15.70 -12.90
N HIS A 122 0.48 -14.47 -12.91
CA HIS A 122 0.37 -13.55 -14.04
C HIS A 122 1.72 -13.12 -14.62
N ASP A 123 1.73 -12.78 -15.92
CA ASP A 123 2.87 -12.10 -16.53
C ASP A 123 2.94 -10.66 -16.00
N LEU A 124 3.94 -10.40 -15.16
CA LEU A 124 4.15 -9.12 -14.51
C LEU A 124 4.55 -8.01 -15.48
N THR A 125 5.00 -8.37 -16.68
CA THR A 125 5.49 -7.41 -17.66
C THR A 125 4.38 -6.69 -18.40
N HIS A 126 3.17 -7.24 -18.41
CA HIS A 126 2.02 -6.69 -19.13
C HIS A 126 1.49 -5.39 -18.50
N THR A 127 1.08 -4.45 -19.36
CA THR A 127 0.43 -3.19 -18.99
C THR A 127 -1.04 -3.45 -18.66
N CYS A 128 -1.46 -3.07 -17.46
CA CYS A 128 -2.86 -3.08 -17.04
C CYS A 128 -3.63 -1.93 -17.70
N THR A 129 -4.82 -2.19 -18.23
CA THR A 129 -5.59 -1.20 -19.01
C THR A 129 -6.90 -0.76 -18.37
N ASP A 130 -7.29 -1.38 -17.26
CA ASP A 130 -8.58 -1.10 -16.59
C ASP A 130 -8.54 0.15 -15.72
N TYR A 131 -7.35 0.61 -15.35
CA TYR A 131 -7.16 1.83 -14.58
C TYR A 131 -5.76 2.40 -14.82
N GLU A 132 -5.68 3.73 -14.88
CA GLU A 132 -4.43 4.48 -14.96
C GLU A 132 -4.41 5.56 -13.88
N ILE A 133 -3.23 5.82 -13.33
CA ILE A 133 -3.02 6.95 -12.43
C ILE A 133 -2.71 8.16 -13.32
N PRO A 134 -3.48 9.26 -13.29
CA PRO A 134 -3.33 10.38 -14.23
C PRO A 134 -1.89 10.91 -14.37
N GLU A 135 -1.13 10.96 -13.29
CA GLU A 135 0.25 11.47 -13.27
C GLU A 135 1.26 10.51 -13.94
N TYR A 136 0.99 9.21 -13.93
CA TYR A 136 1.93 8.18 -14.41
C TYR A 136 1.50 7.52 -15.73
N GLY A 137 0.21 7.52 -16.03
CA GLY A 137 -0.43 6.69 -17.05
C GLY A 137 -0.63 5.24 -16.59
N ALA A 138 -0.82 4.34 -17.56
CA ALA A 138 -1.01 2.92 -17.30
C ALA A 138 0.29 2.25 -16.82
N PHE A 139 0.17 1.50 -15.73
CA PHE A 139 1.24 0.70 -15.15
C PHE A 139 1.23 -0.73 -15.64
N THR A 140 2.42 -1.34 -15.68
CA THR A 140 2.53 -2.79 -15.68
C THR A 140 2.10 -3.38 -14.34
N ARG A 141 1.80 -4.68 -14.30
CA ARG A 141 1.59 -5.39 -13.02
C ARG A 141 2.82 -5.24 -12.10
N LEU A 142 4.02 -5.34 -12.66
CA LEU A 142 5.26 -5.12 -11.93
C LEU A 142 5.30 -3.73 -11.28
N GLU A 143 4.91 -2.69 -12.01
CA GLU A 143 4.88 -1.32 -11.49
C GLU A 143 3.78 -1.10 -10.46
N TRP A 144 2.60 -1.72 -10.61
CA TRP A 144 1.56 -1.72 -9.58
C TRP A 144 2.04 -2.37 -8.28
N LEU A 145 2.76 -3.49 -8.36
CA LEU A 145 3.34 -4.14 -7.19
C LEU A 145 4.39 -3.26 -6.52
N TRP A 146 5.29 -2.65 -7.28
CA TRP A 146 6.30 -1.74 -6.71
C TRP A 146 5.71 -0.42 -6.21
N PHE A 147 4.63 0.07 -6.82
CA PHE A 147 3.80 1.13 -6.26
C PHE A 147 3.29 0.73 -4.88
N ASN A 148 2.66 -0.43 -4.76
CA ASN A 148 2.17 -0.93 -3.47
C ASN A 148 3.30 -1.11 -2.46
N ILE A 149 4.47 -1.62 -2.85
CA ILE A 149 5.63 -1.78 -1.96
C ILE A 149 6.08 -0.43 -1.40
N TYR A 150 6.40 0.54 -2.25
CA TYR A 150 6.91 1.83 -1.78
C TYR A 150 5.84 2.66 -1.07
N HIS A 151 4.59 2.55 -1.50
CA HIS A 151 3.45 3.16 -0.81
C HIS A 151 3.31 2.61 0.61
N THR A 152 3.33 1.28 0.78
CA THR A 152 3.29 0.65 2.10
C THR A 152 4.52 1.01 2.93
N GLN A 153 5.72 1.13 2.34
CA GLN A 153 6.89 1.62 3.09
C GLN A 153 6.69 3.03 3.66
N ARG A 154 6.06 3.96 2.91
CA ARG A 154 5.72 5.28 3.46
C ARG A 154 4.78 5.16 4.64
N HIS A 155 3.69 4.42 4.47
CA HIS A 155 2.67 4.31 5.50
C HIS A 155 3.10 3.44 6.68
N LEU A 156 4.05 2.53 6.49
CA LEU A 156 4.72 1.81 7.57
C LEU A 156 5.49 2.79 8.45
N LYS A 157 6.24 3.72 7.85
CA LYS A 157 6.90 4.80 8.60
C LYS A 157 5.88 5.67 9.32
N GLN A 158 4.81 6.09 8.63
CA GLN A 158 3.73 6.88 9.25
C GLN A 158 3.11 6.14 10.45
N LEU A 159 2.82 4.85 10.29
CA LEU A 159 2.24 3.99 11.31
C LEU A 159 3.16 3.89 12.53
N GLN A 160 4.44 3.64 12.32
CA GLN A 160 5.45 3.59 13.39
C GLN A 160 5.55 4.93 14.13
N ASP A 161 5.57 6.05 13.41
CA ASP A 161 5.64 7.38 14.00
C ASP A 161 4.38 7.71 14.81
N THR A 162 3.18 7.39 14.29
CA THR A 162 1.90 7.56 15.00
C THR A 162 1.85 6.72 16.26
N VAL A 163 2.18 5.42 16.19
CA VAL A 163 2.20 4.53 17.36
C VAL A 163 3.20 5.02 18.42
N LYS A 164 4.38 5.49 18.00
CA LYS A 164 5.38 6.06 18.90
C LYS A 164 4.91 7.36 19.56
N ALA A 165 4.16 8.19 18.84
CA ALA A 165 3.59 9.42 19.39
C ALA A 165 2.53 9.13 20.46
N LEU A 166 1.66 8.13 20.21
CA LEU A 166 0.63 7.72 21.16
C LEU A 166 1.22 7.17 22.46
N ARG A 167 2.26 6.30 22.38
CA ARG A 167 2.95 5.75 23.57
C ARG A 167 3.68 6.77 24.44
N LYS A 168 3.98 7.96 23.92
CA LYS A 168 4.64 9.04 24.67
C LYS A 168 3.65 9.96 25.37
N ALA A 169 2.36 9.85 25.02
CA ALA A 169 1.28 10.64 25.61
C ALA A 169 0.62 9.94 26.81
N ASP A 170 0.93 8.64 27.02
CA ASP A 170 0.59 7.84 28.21
C ASP A 170 1.63 8.03 29.34
#